data_AF-Q1RGL6-F1
#
_entry.id   AF-Q1RGL6-F1
#
_cell.length_a   1.000
_cell.length_b   1.000
_cell.length_c   1.000
_cell.angle_alpha   90.00
_cell.angle_beta   90.00
_cell.angle_gamma   90.00
#
_symmetry.space_group_name_H-M   'P 1'
#
loop_
_entity.id
_entity.type
_entity.pdbx_description
1 polymer ?
#
loop_
_entity_poly.entity_id
_entity_poly.type
_entity_poly.pdbx_seq_one_letter_code
_entity_poly.pdbx_strand_id
1 'polypeptide(L)'
;MLFSYPCVKFNFCSLPSNTSWLKFYSIAILGGIGFTLSLFIGGITFEGGCPSNSMRVAVIIGSLLSALFGILVMRYCTKSK
;
A
#
# COMPACT_ATOMS: atom_id res chain seq x y z
N MET A 1 6.86 0.04 -6.62
CA MET A 1 8.31 -0.23 -6.76
C MET A 1 8.74 -0.60 -8.17
N LEU A 2 8.00 -1.45 -8.90
CA LEU A 2 8.27 -1.85 -10.29
C LEU A 2 8.65 -0.67 -11.22
N PHE A 3 7.98 0.47 -11.09
CA PHE A 3 8.26 1.67 -11.91
C PHE A 3 9.40 2.55 -11.35
N SER A 4 9.55 2.61 -10.03
CA SER A 4 10.53 3.48 -9.37
C SER A 4 11.95 2.90 -9.43
N TYR A 5 12.12 1.58 -9.39
CA TYR A 5 13.42 0.92 -9.47
C TYR A 5 14.22 1.23 -10.77
N PRO A 6 13.64 1.08 -11.98
CA PRO A 6 14.34 1.45 -13.20
C PRO A 6 14.58 2.97 -13.28
N CYS A 7 13.63 3.79 -12.82
CA CYS A 7 13.76 5.25 -12.85
C CYS A 7 14.95 5.75 -12.00
N VAL A 8 15.17 5.17 -10.82
CA VAL A 8 16.36 5.46 -9.99
C VAL A 8 17.62 4.89 -10.64
N LYS A 9 17.55 3.72 -11.27
CA LYS A 9 18.70 3.10 -11.95
C LYS A 9 19.15 3.87 -13.20
N PHE A 10 18.23 4.50 -13.91
CA PHE A 10 18.50 5.39 -15.05
C PHE A 10 18.80 6.84 -14.64
N ASN A 11 18.98 7.13 -13.33
CA ASN A 11 19.26 8.48 -12.79
C ASN A 11 18.18 9.54 -13.12
N PHE A 12 16.97 9.12 -13.52
CA PHE A 12 15.84 10.05 -13.74
C PHE A 12 15.28 10.60 -12.42
N CYS A 13 15.49 9.90 -11.30
CA CYS A 13 15.11 10.35 -9.96
C CYS A 13 16.13 9.89 -8.91
N SER A 14 16.43 10.79 -7.97
CA SER A 14 17.33 10.51 -6.84
C SER A 14 16.52 10.18 -5.59
N LEU A 15 16.94 9.19 -4.81
CA LEU A 15 16.37 8.96 -3.48
C LEU A 15 16.76 10.15 -2.56
N PRO A 16 15.87 10.65 -1.69
CA PRO A 16 16.20 11.74 -0.79
C PRO A 16 17.32 11.34 0.18
N SER A 17 18.17 12.30 0.56
CA SER A 17 19.42 12.12 1.31
C SER A 17 19.30 11.46 2.69
N ASN A 18 18.09 11.19 3.20
CA ASN A 18 17.84 10.59 4.51
C ASN A 18 16.88 9.38 4.46
N THR A 19 16.61 8.86 3.25
CA THR A 19 15.66 7.76 3.03
C THR A 19 16.41 6.49 2.64
N SER A 20 16.21 5.41 3.39
CA SER A 20 16.65 4.07 2.97
C SER A 20 15.62 3.46 2.02
N TRP A 21 16.05 2.59 1.11
CA TRP A 21 15.17 1.77 0.28
C TRP A 21 14.08 1.05 1.09
N LEU A 22 14.41 0.68 2.33
CA LEU A 22 13.51 0.03 3.29
C LEU A 22 12.43 1.00 3.83
N LYS A 23 12.78 2.28 4.07
CA LYS A 23 11.81 3.34 4.43
C LYS A 23 10.87 3.61 3.26
N PHE A 24 11.42 3.72 2.05
CA PHE A 24 10.64 3.92 0.83
C PHE A 24 9.66 2.78 0.58
N TYR A 25 10.09 1.53 0.84
CA TYR A 25 9.20 0.36 0.75
C TYR A 25 8.06 0.41 1.76
N SER A 26 8.35 0.79 3.00
CA SER A 26 7.34 0.94 4.06
C SER A 26 6.25 1.94 3.64
N ILE A 27 6.66 3.10 3.11
CA ILE A 27 5.75 4.14 2.64
C ILE A 27 4.93 3.65 1.44
N ALA A 28 5.53 2.90 0.52
CA ALA A 28 4.82 2.32 -0.62
C ALA A 28 3.74 1.31 -0.19
N ILE A 29 4.00 0.51 0.85
CA ILE A 29 2.99 -0.41 1.41
C ILE A 29 1.85 0.36 2.08
N LEU A 30 2.16 1.41 2.86
CA LEU A 30 1.13 2.26 3.47
C LEU A 30 0.30 3.00 2.43
N GLY A 31 0.93 3.48 1.35
CA GLY A 31 0.25 4.15 0.24
C GLY A 31 -0.71 3.24 -0.54
N GLY A 32 -0.57 1.92 -0.40
CA GLY A 32 -1.47 0.92 -0.98
C GLY A 32 -2.77 0.70 -0.20
N ILE A 33 -2.99 1.38 0.93
CA ILE A 33 -4.22 1.26 1.72
C ILE A 33 -5.37 1.95 0.97
N GLY A 34 -6.10 1.17 0.17
CA GLY A 34 -7.17 1.64 -0.71
C GLY A 34 -8.59 1.47 -0.15
N PHE A 35 -8.79 1.54 1.17
CA PHE A 35 -10.08 1.24 1.83
C PHE A 35 -11.27 1.94 1.17
N THR A 36 -11.25 3.28 1.12
CA THR A 36 -12.36 4.09 0.59
C THR A 36 -12.56 3.91 -0.91
N LEU A 37 -11.46 3.85 -1.68
CA LEU A 37 -11.52 3.66 -3.14
C LEU A 37 -12.02 2.26 -3.52
N SER A 38 -11.60 1.22 -2.80
CA SER A 38 -12.03 -0.15 -3.04
C SER A 38 -13.49 -0.37 -2.68
N LEU A 39 -14.00 0.27 -1.61
CA LEU A 39 -15.42 0.25 -1.30
C LEU A 39 -16.25 0.99 -2.36
N PHE A 40 -15.70 2.05 -2.95
CA PHE A 40 -16.35 2.77 -4.04
C PHE A 40 -16.43 1.93 -5.33
N ILE A 41 -15.30 1.37 -5.78
CA ILE A 41 -15.26 0.42 -6.91
C ILE A 41 -16.19 -0.76 -6.64
N GLY A 42 -16.20 -1.24 -5.40
CA GLY A 42 -17.06 -2.34 -5.01
C GLY A 42 -18.55 -2.03 -5.04
N GLY A 43 -18.92 -0.80 -4.66
CA GLY A 43 -20.29 -0.32 -4.76
C GLY A 43 -20.80 -0.36 -6.20
N ILE A 44 -20.04 0.20 -7.14
CA ILE A 44 -20.44 0.27 -8.56
C ILE A 44 -20.38 -1.09 -9.28
N THR A 45 -19.50 -2.00 -8.86
CA THR A 45 -19.30 -3.29 -9.54
C THR A 45 -20.41 -4.29 -9.22
N PHE A 46 -21.06 -4.15 -8.07
CA PHE A 46 -22.08 -5.09 -7.58
C PHE A 46 -23.47 -4.45 -7.40
N GLU A 47 -23.74 -3.32 -8.07
CA GLU A 47 -25.09 -2.76 -8.17
C GLU A 47 -26.03 -3.79 -8.84
N GLY A 48 -26.81 -4.51 -8.04
CA GLY A 48 -27.86 -5.44 -8.52
C GLY A 48 -27.64 -6.94 -8.24
N GLY A 49 -26.49 -7.35 -7.71
CA GLY A 49 -26.21 -8.74 -7.33
C GLY A 49 -25.58 -8.80 -5.94
N CYS A 50 -26.13 -9.62 -5.03
CA CYS A 50 -25.58 -9.78 -3.68
C CYS A 50 -24.20 -10.49 -3.69
N PRO A 51 -23.09 -9.72 -3.58
CA PRO A 51 -22.11 -9.99 -2.53
C PRO A 51 -21.52 -8.71 -1.89
N SER A 52 -22.26 -7.60 -1.81
CA SER A 52 -21.76 -6.32 -1.26
C SER A 52 -21.23 -6.43 0.18
N ASN A 53 -21.82 -7.30 1.01
CA ASN A 53 -21.32 -7.55 2.37
C ASN A 53 -19.98 -8.30 2.37
N SER A 54 -19.86 -9.38 1.59
CA SER A 54 -18.61 -10.16 1.50
C SER A 54 -17.45 -9.31 0.96
N MET A 55 -17.75 -8.42 0.01
CA MET A 55 -16.77 -7.48 -0.51
C MET A 55 -16.27 -6.48 0.54
N ARG A 56 -17.18 -5.88 1.32
CA ARG A 56 -16.81 -4.96 2.41
C ARG A 56 -15.88 -5.63 3.41
N VAL A 57 -16.19 -6.87 3.79
CA VAL A 57 -15.36 -7.66 4.69
C VAL A 57 -13.98 -7.93 4.08
N ALA A 58 -13.90 -8.31 2.81
CA ALA A 58 -12.64 -8.52 2.11
C ALA A 58 -11.77 -7.24 2.06
N VAL A 59 -12.38 -6.09 1.77
CA VAL A 59 -11.69 -4.79 1.73
C VAL A 59 -11.18 -4.38 3.12
N ILE A 60 -11.96 -4.60 4.18
CA ILE A 60 -11.54 -4.34 5.56
C ILE A 60 -10.35 -5.22 5.93
N ILE A 61 -10.44 -6.54 5.69
CA ILE A 61 -9.37 -7.49 6.03
C ILE A 61 -8.09 -7.19 5.24
N GLY A 62 -8.22 -6.93 3.93
CA GLY A 62 -7.07 -6.60 3.07
C GLY A 62 -6.39 -5.29 3.48
N SER A 63 -7.18 -4.26 3.82
CA SER A 63 -6.65 -2.98 4.30
C SER A 63 -5.95 -3.13 5.65
N LEU A 64 -6.51 -3.95 6.55
CA LEU A 64 -5.94 -4.24 7.86
C LEU A 64 -4.60 -4.99 7.73
N LEU A 65 -4.54 -6.01 6.88
CA LEU A 65 -3.31 -6.72 6.55
C LEU A 65 -2.25 -5.78 5.98
N SER A 66 -2.61 -4.93 5.01
CA SER A 66 -1.69 -3.95 4.42
C SER A 66 -1.16 -2.97 5.45
N ALA A 67 -2.02 -2.49 6.37
CA ALA A 67 -1.62 -1.62 7.46
C ALA A 67 -0.67 -2.32 8.46
N LEU A 68 -0.99 -3.56 8.85
CA LEU A 68 -0.14 -4.38 9.74
C LEU A 68 1.24 -4.61 9.14
N PHE A 69 1.31 -5.05 7.88
CA PHE A 69 2.57 -5.25 7.17
C PHE A 69 3.34 -3.94 7.00
N GLY A 70 2.67 -2.86 6.61
CA GLY A 70 3.28 -1.54 6.48
C GLY A 70 3.91 -1.05 7.78
N ILE A 71 3.18 -1.16 8.91
CA ILE A 71 3.67 -0.77 10.24
C ILE A 71 4.78 -1.68 10.72
N LEU A 72 4.69 -3.00 10.48
CA LEU A 72 5.75 -3.95 10.83
C LEU A 72 7.06 -3.60 10.12
N VAL A 73 7.03 -3.42 8.80
CA VAL A 73 8.21 -3.06 8.00
C VAL A 73 8.74 -1.69 8.43
N MET A 74 7.86 -0.73 8.72
CA MET A 74 8.26 0.58 9.24
C MET A 74 8.96 0.47 10.61
N ARG A 75 8.45 -0.37 11.52
CA ARG A 75 9.08 -0.64 12.83
C ARG A 75 10.46 -1.26 12.68
N TYR A 76 10.63 -2.25 11.80
CA TYR A 76 11.95 -2.83 11.51
C TYR A 76 12.91 -1.77 10.94
N CYS A 77 12.41 -0.88 10.08
CA CYS A 77 13.23 0.16 9.48
C CYS A 77 13.65 1.25 10.48
N THR A 78 12.78 1.63 11.42
CA THR A 78 13.09 2.62 12.46
C THR A 78 14.01 2.04 13.53
N LYS A 79 13.99 0.72 13.78
CA LYS A 79 14.91 0.07 14.73
C LYS A 79 16.37 0.00 14.23
N SER A 80 16.60 0.27 12.95
CA SER A 80 17.94 0.34 12.35
C SER A 80 18.54 1.75 12.45
N LYS A 81 18.52 2.34 13.64
CA LYS A 81 19.50 3.32 14.12
C LYS A 81 19.29 3.59 15.60
#